data_AF-A0A0C2RTK2-F1
#
_entry.id   AF-A0A0C2RTK2-F1
#
_cell.length_a   1.000
_cell.length_b   1.000
_cell.length_c   1.000
_cell.angle_alpha   90.00
_cell.angle_beta   90.00
_cell.angle_gamma   90.00
#
_symmetry.space_group_name_H-M   'P 1'
#
loop_
_entity.id
_entity.type
_entity.pdbx_description
1 polymer ?
#
loop_
_entity_poly.entity_id
_entity_poly.type
_entity_poly.pdbx_seq_one_letter_code
_entity_poly.pdbx_strand_id
1 'polypeptide(L)'
;MDKITRKTSFGQWVSPINLQLFDELVKMMKLDFYTKKLTTESFLKLLLYVQLGEVESLNTLSDCRFDDQLQKGIGLDSISISQLSRHLNGMNPDLFQRLFLDLVAQIHAQTRYQSLLCR
;
A
#
# COMPACT_ATOMS: atom_id res chain seq x y z
N MET A 1 11.42 -23.56 -15.39
CA MET A 1 10.91 -22.33 -16.00
C MET A 1 10.79 -21.29 -14.90
N ASP A 2 11.83 -20.49 -14.72
CA ASP A 2 11.88 -19.47 -13.67
C ASP A 2 10.86 -18.38 -13.98
N LYS A 3 9.78 -18.33 -13.21
CA LYS A 3 8.92 -17.15 -13.15
C LYS A 3 9.66 -16.07 -12.37
N ILE A 4 10.64 -15.44 -13.01
CA ILE A 4 11.14 -14.14 -12.55
C ILE A 4 9.99 -13.16 -12.83
N THR A 5 9.04 -13.08 -11.90
CA THR A 5 8.02 -12.04 -11.91
C THR A 5 8.76 -10.73 -11.70
N ARG A 6 9.14 -10.06 -12.79
CA ARG A 6 9.75 -8.72 -12.73
C ARG A 6 8.81 -7.84 -11.93
N LYS A 7 9.24 -7.45 -10.73
CA LYS A 7 8.49 -6.48 -9.92
C LYS A 7 8.41 -5.20 -10.74
N THR A 8 7.21 -4.66 -10.91
CA THR A 8 7.00 -3.36 -11.55
C THR A 8 7.77 -2.29 -10.76
N SER A 9 8.08 -1.14 -11.37
CA SER A 9 8.74 -0.02 -10.66
C SER A 9 7.96 0.38 -9.40
N PHE A 10 6.62 0.40 -9.51
CA PHE A 10 5.74 0.59 -8.37
C PHE A 10 5.91 -0.50 -7.29
N GLY A 11 5.93 -1.77 -7.70
CA GLY A 11 6.17 -2.90 -6.80
C GLY A 11 7.54 -2.88 -6.11
N GLN A 12 8.57 -2.32 -6.76
CA GLN A 12 9.87 -2.09 -6.13
C GLN A 12 9.81 -0.96 -5.10
N TRP A 13 9.11 0.13 -5.42
CA TRP A 13 8.99 1.29 -4.53
C TRP A 13 8.25 0.96 -3.23
N VAL A 14 7.22 0.10 -3.28
CA VAL A 14 6.53 -0.39 -2.06
C VAL A 14 7.24 -1.55 -1.34
N SER A 15 8.33 -2.08 -1.88
CA SER A 15 9.01 -3.26 -1.30
C SER A 15 9.64 -3.08 0.09
N PRO A 16 10.02 -1.88 0.55
CA PRO A 16 10.49 -1.69 1.93
C PRO A 16 9.38 -1.85 2.99
N ILE A 17 8.11 -1.81 2.57
CA ILE A 17 6.98 -1.98 3.49
C ILE A 17 6.95 -3.43 3.97
N ASN A 18 6.86 -3.63 5.29
CA ASN A 18 6.70 -4.94 5.89
C ASN A 18 5.27 -5.48 5.66
N LEU A 19 5.05 -6.06 4.48
CA LEU A 19 3.73 -6.61 4.10
C LEU A 19 3.31 -7.79 5.00
N GLN A 20 4.24 -8.52 5.60
CA GLN A 20 3.90 -9.59 6.54
C GLN A 20 3.27 -9.03 7.82
N LEU A 21 3.91 -8.02 8.42
CA LEU A 21 3.34 -7.31 9.59
C LEU A 21 2.00 -6.67 9.23
N PHE A 22 1.89 -6.08 8.04
CA PHE A 22 0.65 -5.50 7.56
C PHE A 22 -0.48 -6.55 7.46
N ASP A 23 -0.22 -7.71 6.87
CA ASP A 23 -1.18 -8.81 6.77
C ASP A 23 -1.64 -9.33 8.15
N GLU A 24 -0.72 -9.41 9.10
CA GLU A 24 -1.02 -9.82 10.49
C GLU A 24 -1.95 -8.80 11.17
N LEU A 25 -1.70 -7.50 10.99
CA LEU A 25 -2.55 -6.43 11.52
C LEU A 25 -3.94 -6.45 10.87
N VAL A 26 -4.02 -6.63 9.54
CA VAL A 26 -5.29 -6.75 8.80
C VAL A 26 -6.12 -7.92 9.32
N LYS A 27 -5.50 -9.08 9.55
CA LYS A 27 -6.17 -10.26 10.12
C LYS A 27 -6.62 -10.05 11.56
N MET A 28 -5.75 -9.50 12.41
CA MET A 28 -6.05 -9.21 13.82
C MET A 28 -7.26 -8.28 13.94
N MET A 29 -7.29 -7.24 13.12
CA MET A 29 -8.36 -6.22 13.10
C MET A 29 -9.59 -6.64 12.28
N LYS A 30 -9.55 -7.81 11.61
CA LYS A 30 -10.61 -8.36 10.76
C LYS A 30 -11.07 -7.40 9.63
N LEU A 31 -10.15 -6.60 9.11
CA LEU A 31 -10.47 -5.52 8.16
C LEU A 31 -10.97 -6.04 6.80
N ASP A 32 -10.51 -7.22 6.39
CA ASP A 32 -10.91 -7.85 5.12
C ASP A 32 -11.95 -8.97 5.27
N PHE A 33 -12.51 -9.18 6.46
CA PHE A 33 -13.37 -10.35 6.75
C PHE A 33 -14.62 -10.42 5.87
N TYR A 34 -15.19 -9.27 5.49
CA TYR A 34 -16.36 -9.18 4.63
C TYR A 34 -16.04 -8.67 3.21
N THR A 35 -14.75 -8.49 2.89
CA THR A 35 -14.32 -7.70 1.74
C THR A 35 -13.85 -8.60 0.61
N LYS A 36 -14.65 -8.71 -0.46
CA LYS A 36 -14.38 -9.63 -1.58
C LYS A 36 -13.59 -9.04 -2.74
N LYS A 37 -13.53 -7.70 -2.87
CA LYS A 37 -12.97 -7.02 -4.06
C LYS A 37 -11.89 -5.99 -3.75
N LEU A 38 -11.98 -5.28 -2.62
CA LEU A 38 -11.01 -4.24 -2.24
C LEU A 38 -10.37 -4.63 -0.91
N THR A 39 -9.29 -5.40 -0.96
CA THR A 39 -8.55 -5.74 0.24
C THR A 39 -7.85 -4.50 0.79
N THR A 40 -7.55 -4.53 2.08
CA THR A 40 -6.85 -3.44 2.77
C THR A 40 -5.45 -3.23 2.16
N GLU A 41 -4.81 -4.30 1.67
CA GLU A 41 -3.52 -4.22 0.95
C GLU A 41 -3.65 -3.51 -0.41
N SER A 42 -4.65 -3.90 -1.22
CA SER A 42 -4.94 -3.23 -2.49
C SER A 42 -5.24 -1.75 -2.27
N PHE A 43 -5.98 -1.43 -1.21
CA PHE A 43 -6.30 -0.05 -0.89
C PHE A 43 -5.07 0.75 -0.44
N LEU A 44 -4.19 0.18 0.39
CA LEU A 44 -2.91 0.81 0.75
C LEU A 44 -2.09 1.14 -0.51
N LYS A 45 -1.92 0.18 -1.43
CA LYS A 45 -1.19 0.39 -2.67
C LYS A 45 -1.81 1.50 -3.51
N LEU A 46 -3.15 1.55 -3.58
CA LEU A 46 -3.86 2.61 -4.27
C LEU A 46 -3.61 3.99 -3.64
N LEU A 47 -3.66 4.12 -2.31
CA LEU A 47 -3.37 5.38 -1.62
C LEU A 47 -1.93 5.85 -1.89
N LEU A 48 -0.97 4.93 -1.87
CA LEU A 48 0.42 5.27 -2.14
C LEU A 48 0.63 5.68 -3.60
N TYR A 49 -0.08 5.05 -4.55
CA TYR A 49 -0.07 5.46 -5.95
C TYR A 49 -0.66 6.86 -6.15
N VAL A 50 -1.81 7.14 -5.52
CA VAL A 50 -2.47 8.46 -5.52
C VAL A 50 -1.52 9.54 -4.98
N GLN A 51 -0.82 9.24 -3.89
CA GLN A 51 0.14 10.15 -3.28
C GLN A 51 1.34 10.41 -4.20
N LEU A 52 1.84 9.37 -4.89
CA LEU A 52 2.97 9.49 -5.82
C LEU A 52 2.58 10.24 -7.11
N GLY A 53 1.36 10.03 -7.59
CA GLY A 53 0.82 10.68 -8.78
C GLY A 53 0.18 12.05 -8.52
N GLU A 54 0.29 12.56 -7.29
CA GLU A 54 -0.30 13.85 -6.85
C GLU A 54 -1.79 13.98 -7.22
N VAL A 55 -2.54 12.87 -7.12
CA VAL A 55 -3.94 12.83 -7.53
C VAL A 55 -4.77 13.64 -6.53
N GLU A 56 -5.35 14.73 -7.01
CA GLU A 56 -5.95 15.78 -6.17
C GLU A 56 -7.23 15.38 -5.44
N SER A 57 -7.94 14.34 -5.90
CA SER A 57 -9.21 13.92 -5.28
C SER A 57 -9.62 12.47 -5.58
N LEU A 58 -10.52 11.93 -4.77
CA LEU A 58 -11.16 10.63 -5.04
C LEU A 58 -11.97 10.61 -6.34
N ASN A 59 -12.50 11.76 -6.77
CA ASN A 59 -13.21 11.88 -8.05
C ASN A 59 -12.24 11.75 -9.22
N THR A 60 -11.10 12.44 -9.14
CA THR A 60 -10.02 12.31 -10.11
C THR A 60 -9.54 10.86 -10.19
N LEU A 61 -9.40 10.20 -9.04
CA LEU A 61 -8.98 8.80 -8.97
C LEU A 61 -9.97 7.81 -9.58
N SER A 62 -11.27 8.02 -9.44
CA SER A 62 -12.26 7.14 -10.06
C SER A 62 -12.31 7.28 -11.58
N ASP A 63 -11.98 8.47 -12.08
CA ASP A 63 -11.95 8.78 -13.50
C ASP A 63 -10.61 8.33 -14.14
N CYS A 64 -9.57 8.11 -13.31
CA CYS A 64 -8.31 7.56 -13.75
C CYS A 64 -8.50 6.15 -14.35
N ARG A 65 -8.11 6.00 -15.62
CA ARG A 65 -7.87 4.68 -16.21
C ARG A 65 -6.55 4.17 -15.68
N PHE A 66 -6.58 3.18 -14.80
CA PHE A 66 -5.39 2.45 -14.41
C PHE A 66 -4.85 1.68 -15.61
N ASP A 67 -3.55 1.79 -15.88
CA ASP A 67 -2.91 0.93 -16.87
C ASP A 67 -2.84 -0.52 -16.38
N ASP A 68 -2.64 -1.47 -17.29
CA ASP A 68 -2.60 -2.91 -16.99
C ASP A 68 -1.52 -3.29 -15.96
N GLN A 69 -0.42 -2.52 -15.84
CA GLN A 69 0.63 -2.80 -14.87
C GLN A 69 0.23 -2.37 -13.46
N LEU A 70 -0.46 -1.25 -13.37
CA LEU A 70 -1.00 -0.71 -12.13
C LEU A 70 -2.17 -1.54 -11.62
N GLN A 71 -3.08 -1.97 -12.51
CA GLN A 71 -4.15 -2.91 -12.18
C GLN A 71 -3.59 -4.21 -11.60
N LYS A 72 -2.50 -4.75 -12.19
CA LYS A 72 -1.81 -5.93 -11.64
C LYS A 72 -1.09 -5.67 -10.32
N GLY A 73 -0.52 -4.48 -10.15
CA GLY A 73 0.18 -4.09 -8.91
C GLY A 73 -0.78 -3.90 -7.73
N ILE A 74 -1.95 -3.31 -8.00
CA ILE A 74 -2.99 -3.02 -7.00
C ILE A 74 -3.94 -4.22 -6.83
N GLY A 75 -4.12 -5.05 -7.86
CA GLY A 75 -5.08 -6.17 -7.85
C GLY A 75 -6.54 -5.72 -8.06
N LEU A 76 -6.77 -4.64 -8.80
CA LEU A 76 -8.10 -4.06 -9.04
C LEU A 76 -8.29 -3.69 -10.52
N ASP A 77 -9.38 -4.15 -11.13
CA ASP A 77 -9.73 -3.81 -12.53
C ASP A 77 -10.44 -2.45 -12.64
N SER A 78 -11.29 -2.13 -11.66
CA SER A 78 -12.02 -0.85 -11.56
C SER A 78 -12.53 -0.62 -10.14
N ILE A 79 -12.73 0.65 -9.76
CA ILE A 79 -13.26 1.01 -8.45
C ILE A 79 -14.09 2.30 -8.52
N SER A 80 -15.24 2.33 -7.84
CA SER A 80 -16.08 3.53 -7.78
C SER A 80 -15.70 4.45 -6.61
N ILE A 81 -16.00 5.76 -6.73
CA ILE A 81 -15.84 6.76 -5.65
C ILE A 81 -16.52 6.29 -4.36
N SER A 82 -17.73 5.73 -4.46
CA SER A 82 -18.50 5.28 -3.30
C SER A 82 -17.86 4.06 -2.61
N GLN A 83 -17.09 3.25 -3.32
CA GLN A 83 -16.30 2.17 -2.71
C GLN A 83 -15.07 2.73 -2.01
N LEU A 84 -14.35 3.66 -2.65
CA LEU A 84 -13.18 4.33 -2.09
C LEU A 84 -13.52 5.06 -0.79
N SER A 85 -14.57 5.89 -0.82
CA SER A 85 -14.99 6.68 0.34
C SER A 85 -15.42 5.81 1.52
N ARG A 86 -16.22 4.75 1.28
CA ARG A 86 -16.63 3.82 2.33
C ARG A 86 -15.45 3.10 2.96
N HIS A 87 -14.49 2.67 2.14
CA HIS A 87 -13.31 2.00 2.65
C HIS A 87 -12.46 2.98 3.46
N LEU A 88 -12.18 4.17 2.92
CA LEU A 88 -11.41 5.23 3.60
C LEU A 88 -11.99 5.57 4.97
N ASN A 89 -13.31 5.79 5.05
CA ASN A 89 -14.00 6.14 6.29
C ASN A 89 -14.05 4.98 7.31
N GLY A 90 -13.97 3.73 6.84
CA GLY A 90 -13.98 2.53 7.68
C GLY A 90 -12.60 2.09 8.14
N MET A 91 -11.53 2.76 7.70
CA MET A 91 -10.17 2.35 8.06
C MET A 91 -9.85 2.66 9.50
N ASN A 92 -9.19 1.70 10.17
CA ASN A 92 -8.60 1.94 11.47
C ASN A 92 -7.29 2.73 11.32
N PRO A 93 -7.18 3.97 11.84
CA PRO A 93 -5.94 4.76 11.78
C PRO A 93 -4.74 4.05 12.43
N ASP A 94 -4.97 3.19 13.41
CA ASP A 94 -3.93 2.42 14.11
C ASP A 94 -3.11 1.55 13.13
N LEU A 95 -3.73 1.08 12.05
CA LEU A 95 -3.06 0.27 11.03
C LEU A 95 -1.91 1.06 10.39
N PHE A 96 -2.19 2.27 9.91
CA PHE A 96 -1.21 3.11 9.24
C PHE A 96 -0.18 3.67 10.21
N GLN A 97 -0.60 3.98 11.44
CA GLN A 97 0.34 4.42 12.48
C GLN A 97 1.39 3.34 12.77
N ARG A 98 0.99 2.07 12.90
CA ARG A 98 1.92 0.95 13.13
C ARG A 98 2.85 0.76 11.93
N LEU A 99 2.31 0.83 10.72
CA LEU A 99 3.09 0.74 9.49
C LEU A 99 4.14 1.86 9.39
N PHE A 100 3.75 3.08 9.73
CA PHE A 100 4.63 4.24 9.75
C PHE A 100 5.75 4.09 10.79
N LEU A 101 5.41 3.68 12.02
CA LEU A 101 6.39 3.48 13.08
C LEU A 101 7.39 2.36 12.75
N ASP A 102 6.94 1.29 12.09
CA ASP A 102 7.82 0.22 11.59
C ASP A 102 8.82 0.79 10.56
N LEU A 103 8.35 1.54 9.57
CA LEU A 103 9.22 2.19 8.58
C LEU A 103 10.21 3.17 9.22
N VAL A 104 9.77 3.98 10.19
CA VAL A 104 10.64 4.90 10.93
C VAL A 104 11.72 4.13 11.70
N ALA A 105 11.38 3.01 12.32
CA ALA A 105 12.35 2.15 12.99
C ALA A 105 13.38 1.57 12.00
N GLN A 106 12.94 1.11 10.82
CA GLN A 106 13.83 0.64 9.76
C GLN A 106 14.81 1.73 9.31
N ILE A 107 14.32 2.97 9.09
CA ILE A 107 15.14 4.12 8.72
C ILE A 107 16.18 4.44 9.80
N HIS A 108 15.78 4.43 11.08
CA HIS A 108 16.72 4.67 12.18
C HIS A 108 17.80 3.59 12.26
N ALA A 109 17.43 2.32 12.08
CA ALA A 109 18.38 1.21 12.07
C ALA A 109 19.42 1.38 10.94
N GLN A 110 18.97 1.71 9.73
CA GLN A 110 19.85 1.90 8.58
C GLN A 110 20.75 3.14 8.72
N THR A 111 20.20 4.26 9.22
CA THR A 111 20.95 5.50 9.45
C THR A 111 22.01 5.31 10.54
N ARG A 112 21.69 4.59 11.62
CA ARG A 112 22.64 4.27 12.70
C ARG A 112 23.74 3.31 12.26
N TYR A 113 23.42 2.37 11.37
CA TYR A 113 24.39 1.48 10.77
C TYR A 113 25.36 2.23 9.85
N GLN A 114 24.86 3.16 9.03
CA GLN A 114 25.69 3.99 8.15
C GLN A 114 26.65 4.92 8.93
N SER A 115 26.22 5.47 10.07
CA SER A 115 27.08 6.31 10.90
C SER A 115 28.19 5.54 11.64
N LEU A 116 28.02 4.22 11.81
CA LEU A 116 29.04 3.32 12.36
C LEU A 116 30.04 2.83 11.30
N LEU A 117 29.63 2.74 10.02
CA LEU A 117 30.51 2.32 8.92
C LEU A 117 31.38 3.44 8.34
N CYS A 118 30.95 4.71 8.48
CA CYS A 118 31.74 5.88 8.06
C CYS A 118 32.67 6.42 9.17
N ARG A 119 32.94 5.61 10.19
CA ARG A 119 33.87 5.91 11.29
C ARG A 119 35.00 4.89 11.28
#